data_AF-A0A3R9PC51-F1
#
_entry.id   AF-A0A3R9PC51-F1
#
_cell.length_a   1.000
_cell.length_b   1.000
_cell.length_c   1.000
_cell.angle_alpha   90.00
_cell.angle_beta   90.00
_cell.angle_gamma   90.00
#
_symmetry.space_group_name_H-M   'P 1'
#
loop_
_entity.id
_entity.type
_entity.pdbx_description
1 polymer ?
#
loop_
_entity_poly.entity_id
_entity_poly.type
_entity_poly.pdbx_seq_one_letter_code
_entity_poly.pdbx_strand_id
1 'polypeptide(L)' 'MQLTCIAGIGGLPQVTIPISEVDGVPIGISIIANRFQDKKLLDAARNIVNLLRA' A
#
# COMPACT_ATOMS: atom_id res chain seq x y z
N MET A 1 15.02 0.72 -3.60
CA MET A 1 14.30 -0.49 -3.11
C MET A 1 14.21 -0.61 -1.59
N GLN A 2 14.73 0.33 -0.78
CA GLN A 2 14.80 0.14 0.68
C GLN A 2 13.43 -0.02 1.37
N LEU A 3 12.38 0.60 0.84
CA LEU A 3 11.02 0.54 1.43
C LEU A 3 10.23 -0.71 1.07
N THR A 4 10.60 -1.44 0.01
CA THR A 4 9.89 -2.65 -0.46
C THR A 4 10.59 -3.95 -0.06
N CYS A 5 11.86 -3.88 0.35
CA CYS A 5 12.67 -5.05 0.72
C CYS A 5 12.06 -5.85 1.87
N ILE A 6 11.36 -5.21 2.82
CA ILE A 6 10.77 -5.89 3.99
C ILE A 6 9.76 -6.94 3.55
N ALA A 7 8.83 -6.57 2.66
CA ALA A 7 7.83 -7.50 2.15
C ALA A 7 8.43 -8.55 1.21
N GLY A 8 9.34 -8.14 0.33
CA GLY A 8 10.00 -9.04 -0.62
C GLY A 8 10.83 -10.12 0.07
N ILE A 9 11.69 -9.73 1.01
CA ILE A 9 12.54 -10.67 1.78
C ILE A 9 11.68 -11.50 2.75
N GLY A 10 10.66 -10.89 3.35
CA GLY A 10 9.76 -11.57 4.28
C GLY A 10 8.73 -12.48 3.61
N GLY A 11 8.61 -12.47 2.28
CA GLY A 11 7.55 -13.17 1.55
C GLY A 11 6.14 -12.73 2.01
N LEU A 12 5.99 -11.45 2.33
CA LEU A 12 4.75 -10.84 2.80
C LEU A 12 4.03 -10.13 1.65
N PRO A 13 2.69 -10.12 1.63
CA PRO A 13 1.94 -9.34 0.66
C PRO A 13 2.08 -7.84 0.94
N GLN A 14 2.36 -7.06 -0.10
CA GLN A 14 2.45 -5.60 -0.05
C GLN A 14 1.79 -4.97 -1.29
N VAL A 15 1.11 -3.84 -1.09
CA VAL A 15 0.60 -3.00 -2.18
C VAL A 15 1.04 -1.55 -1.97
N THR A 16 1.17 -0.80 -3.07
CA THR A 16 1.41 0.65 -3.06
C THR A 16 0.25 1.32 -3.78
N ILE A 17 -0.41 2.27 -3.14
CA ILE A 17 -1.52 3.04 -3.72
C ILE A 17 -1.16 4.53 -3.78
N PRO A 18 -1.53 5.26 -4.85
CA PRO A 18 -1.38 6.71 -4.91
C PRO A 18 -2.37 7.37 -3.94
N ILE A 19 -1.94 8.44 -3.26
CA ILE A 19 -2.78 9.15 -2.29
C ILE A 19 -2.95 10.64 -2.57
N SER A 20 -1.95 11.28 -3.20
CA SER A 20 -1.99 12.72 -3.51
C SER A 20 -0.83 13.08 -4.44
N GLU A 21 -0.71 14.36 -4.77
CA GLU A 21 0.43 14.94 -5.45
C GLU A 21 0.95 16.14 -4.64
N VAL A 22 2.27 16.31 -4.59
CA VAL A 22 2.93 17.51 -4.06
C VAL A 22 3.79 18.07 -5.19
N ASP A 23 3.55 19.33 -5.55
CA ASP A 23 4.24 20.01 -6.66
C ASP A 23 4.17 19.25 -8.00
N GLY A 24 3.03 18.59 -8.27
CA GLY A 24 2.83 17.76 -9.47
C GLY A 24 3.57 16.42 -9.44
N VAL A 25 4.14 16.04 -8.29
CA VAL A 25 4.82 14.75 -8.10
C VAL A 25 3.92 13.82 -7.28
N PRO A 26 3.63 12.59 -7.75
CA PRO A 26 2.74 11.67 -7.05
C PRO A 26 3.35 11.13 -5.77
N ILE A 27 2.55 11.16 -4.71
CA ILE A 27 2.83 10.53 -3.43
C ILE A 27 2.02 9.24 -3.34
N GLY A 28 2.72 8.15 -3.02
CA GLY A 28 2.13 6.84 -2.75
C GLY A 28 2.33 6.41 -1.31
N ILE A 29 1.41 5.60 -0.81
CA ILE A 29 1.54 4.89 0.47
C ILE A 29 1.68 3.39 0.21
N SER A 30 2.61 2.74 0.91
CA SER A 30 2.80 1.29 0.85
C SER A 30 2.28 0.64 2.12
N ILE A 31 1.54 -0.45 1.96
CA ILE A 31 0.90 -1.18 3.06
C ILE A 31 1.32 -2.64 2.93
N ILE A 32 1.76 -3.23 4.04
CA ILE A 32 2.17 -4.63 4.14
C ILE A 32 1.18 -5.35 5.05
N ALA A 33 0.75 -6.55 4.67
CA ALA A 33 -0.02 -7.43 5.55
C ALA A 33 0.79 -8.67 5.93
N ASN A 34 0.27 -9.45 6.89
CA ASN A 34 0.89 -10.72 7.24
C ASN A 34 0.75 -11.74 6.09
N ARG A 35 1.55 -12.81 6.17
CA ARG A 35 1.56 -13.88 5.18
C ARG A 35 0.14 -14.41 4.90
N PHE A 36 -0.18 -14.58 3.61
CA PHE A 36 -1.46 -15.08 3.11
C PHE A 36 -2.69 -14.20 3.43
N GLN A 37 -2.49 -12.92 3.76
CA GLN A 37 -3.58 -11.97 4.02
C GLN A 37 -3.89 -11.04 2.84
N ASP A 38 -3.64 -11.47 1.61
CA ASP A 38 -3.81 -10.69 0.39
C ASP A 38 -5.20 -10.04 0.29
N LYS A 39 -6.27 -10.81 0.54
CA LYS A 39 -7.65 -10.28 0.52
C LYS A 39 -7.84 -9.16 1.55
N LYS A 40 -7.36 -9.36 2.78
CA LYS A 40 -7.46 -8.34 3.84
C LYS A 40 -6.65 -7.08 3.50
N LEU A 41 -5.49 -7.25 2.87
CA LEU A 41 -4.66 -6.15 2.39
C LEU A 41 -5.40 -5.32 1.33
N LEU A 42 -6.03 -5.98 0.36
CA LEU A 42 -6.81 -5.31 -0.68
C LEU A 42 -8.05 -4.61 -0.12
N ASP A 43 -8.76 -5.23 0.82
CA ASP A 43 -9.90 -4.63 1.49
C ASP A 43 -9.48 -3.36 2.28
N ALA A 44 -8.36 -3.42 3.00
CA ALA A 44 -7.80 -2.27 3.71
C ALA A 44 -7.38 -1.15 2.75
N ALA A 45 -6.68 -1.48 1.65
CA ALA A 45 -6.29 -0.52 0.63
C ALA A 45 -7.51 0.16 0.01
N ARG A 46 -8.56 -0.61 -0.32
CA ARG A 46 -9.83 -0.08 -0.84
C ARG A 46 -10.48 0.89 0.13
N ASN A 47 -10.52 0.54 1.42
CA ASN A 47 -11.11 1.41 2.44
C ASN A 47 -10.35 2.73 2.58
N ILE A 48 -9.02 2.68 2.55
CA ILE A 48 -8.16 3.89 2.59
C ILE A 48 -8.43 4.76 1.36
N VAL A 49 -8.46 4.17 0.17
CA VAL A 49 -8.75 4.92 -1.06
C VAL A 49 -10.14 5.57 -1.01
N ASN A 50 -11.15 4.87 -0.49
CA ASN A 50 -12.49 5.43 -0.33
C ASN A 50 -12.52 6.59 0.67
N LEU A 51 -11.77 6.48 1.78
CA LEU A 51 -11.65 7.55 2.77
C LEU A 51 -10.99 8.81 2.19
N LEU A 52 -9.97 8.64 1.34
CA LEU A 52 -9.26 9.76 0.70
C LEU A 52 -10.05 10.45 -0.41
N ARG A 53 -11.13 9.81 -0.90
CA ARG A 53 -12.02 10.36 -1.94
C ARG A 53 -13.28 11.03 -1.37
N ALA A 54 -13.57 10.84 -0.09
CA ALA A 54 -14.69 11.47 0.61
C ALA A 54 -14.30 12.87 1.09
#